data_AF-A0A1J4T992-F1
#
_entry.id   AF-A0A1J4T992-F1
#
_cell.length_a   1.000
_cell.length_b   1.000
_cell.length_c   1.000
_cell.angle_alpha   90.00
_cell.angle_beta   90.00
_cell.angle_gamma   90.00
#
_symmetry.space_group_name_H-M   'P 1'
#
loop_
_entity.id
_entity.type
_entity.pdbx_description
1 polymer ?
#
loop_
_entity_poly.entity_id
_entity_poly.type
_entity_poly.pdbx_seq_one_letter_code
_entity_poly.pdbx_strand_id
1 'polypeptide(L)'
;MKDKEFLEMIVKNIVSTPDAVVVDRTVDEMGVLLTLKIDPADMGYVIGRRGQTAQAIRTLLKIIGAKNNSRVNLKIYDPNGGAKPTGMSRNRDNRDVDTSAVDDLKI
;
A
#
# COMPACT_ATOMS: atom_id res chain seq x y z
N MET A 1 6.67 0.00 -14.93
CA MET A 1 7.35 -1.27 -15.27
C MET A 1 8.27 -1.69 -14.14
N LYS A 2 9.25 -0.86 -13.76
CA LYS A 2 10.18 -1.15 -12.64
C LYS A 2 9.49 -1.52 -11.31
N ASP A 3 8.36 -0.90 -11.00
CA ASP A 3 7.54 -1.15 -9.81
C ASP A 3 6.87 -2.53 -9.79
N LYS A 4 6.25 -2.91 -10.91
CA LYS A 4 5.62 -4.23 -11.09
C LYS A 4 6.67 -5.35 -11.04
N GLU A 5 7.73 -5.22 -11.84
CA GLU A 5 8.80 -6.22 -11.94
C GLU A 5 9.49 -6.43 -10.58
N PHE A 6 9.74 -5.35 -9.84
CA PHE A 6 10.31 -5.43 -8.51
C PHE A 6 9.41 -6.20 -7.53
N LEU A 7 8.10 -5.94 -7.56
CA LEU A 7 7.15 -6.68 -6.72
C LEU A 7 7.10 -8.16 -7.10
N GLU A 8 7.00 -8.48 -8.38
CA GLU A 8 7.01 -9.87 -8.87
C GLU A 8 8.28 -10.60 -8.45
N MET A 9 9.45 -9.98 -8.64
CA MET A 9 10.74 -10.53 -8.24
C MET A 9 10.77 -10.86 -6.75
N ILE A 10 10.36 -9.93 -5.89
CA ILE A 10 10.37 -10.17 -4.44
C ILE A 10 9.42 -11.30 -4.07
N VAL A 11 8.17 -11.23 -4.54
CA VAL A 11 7.14 -12.18 -4.12
C VAL A 11 7.47 -13.58 -4.61
N LYS A 12 7.94 -13.74 -5.85
CA LYS A 12 8.36 -15.04 -6.39
C LYS A 12 9.47 -15.71 -5.58
N ASN A 13 10.30 -14.95 -4.88
CA ASN A 13 11.35 -15.48 -4.01
C ASN A 13 10.89 -15.78 -2.56
N ILE A 14 9.66 -15.39 -2.20
CA ILE A 14 9.10 -15.58 -0.84
C ILE A 14 8.12 -16.77 -0.82
N VAL A 15 7.42 -17.00 -1.91
CA VAL A 15 6.32 -17.98 -1.99
C VAL A 15 6.80 -19.37 -2.39
N SER A 16 5.98 -20.38 -2.10
CA SER A 16 6.22 -21.75 -2.53
C SER A 16 5.78 -22.04 -3.97
N THR A 17 4.84 -21.25 -4.50
CA THR A 17 4.33 -21.38 -5.88
C THR A 17 4.59 -20.11 -6.71
N PRO A 18 5.82 -19.91 -7.25
CA PRO A 18 6.18 -18.70 -7.99
C PRO A 18 5.35 -18.46 -9.26
N ASP A 19 4.85 -19.52 -9.89
CA ASP A 19 4.08 -19.45 -11.14
C ASP A 19 2.66 -18.90 -10.93
N ALA A 20 2.14 -19.01 -9.71
CA ALA A 20 0.84 -18.45 -9.33
C ALA A 20 0.90 -16.94 -9.02
N VAL A 21 2.09 -16.32 -9.05
CA VAL A 21 2.28 -14.90 -8.75
C VAL A 21 1.93 -14.06 -9.96
N VAL A 22 0.85 -13.28 -9.85
CA VAL A 22 0.41 -12.34 -10.89
C VAL A 22 0.27 -10.94 -10.29
N VAL A 23 0.90 -9.96 -10.91
CA VAL A 23 0.76 -8.54 -10.52
C VAL A 23 0.06 -7.74 -11.62
N ASP A 24 -1.10 -7.21 -11.27
CA ASP A 24 -1.86 -6.28 -12.10
C ASP A 24 -1.49 -4.84 -11.73
N ARG A 25 -1.25 -4.01 -12.74
CA ARG A 25 -0.90 -2.60 -12.56
C ARG A 25 -1.96 -1.71 -13.20
N THR A 26 -2.62 -0.89 -12.38
CA THR A 26 -3.58 0.12 -12.83
C THR A 26 -3.03 1.51 -12.51
N VAL A 27 -3.21 2.47 -13.41
CA VAL A 27 -2.81 3.86 -13.21
C VAL A 27 -4.06 4.73 -13.28
N ASP A 28 -4.21 5.62 -12.31
CA ASP A 28 -5.27 6.61 -12.24
C ASP A 28 -4.71 7.98 -11.84
N GLU A 29 -5.59 8.96 -11.63
CA GLU A 29 -5.23 10.32 -11.21
C GLU A 29 -4.58 10.37 -9.81
N MET A 30 -4.82 9.37 -8.96
CA MET A 30 -4.27 9.28 -7.59
C MET A 30 -2.94 8.54 -7.52
N GLY A 31 -2.53 7.87 -8.60
CA GLY A 31 -1.24 7.22 -8.75
C GLY A 31 -1.32 5.82 -9.37
N VAL A 32 -0.59 4.89 -8.77
CA VAL A 32 -0.44 3.51 -9.27
C VAL A 32 -0.98 2.53 -8.23
N LEU A 33 -1.91 1.69 -8.65
CA LEU A 33 -2.39 0.55 -7.87
C LEU A 33 -1.79 -0.74 -8.41
N LEU A 34 -0.99 -1.40 -7.58
CA LEU A 34 -0.52 -2.76 -7.80
C LEU A 34 -1.44 -3.73 -7.06
N THR A 35 -2.05 -4.65 -7.80
CA THR A 35 -2.84 -5.75 -7.23
C THR A 35 -2.06 -7.04 -7.36
N LEU A 36 -1.68 -7.62 -6.23
CA LEU A 36 -0.97 -8.89 -6.14
C LEU A 36 -1.96 -10.03 -5.97
N LYS A 37 -1.95 -10.98 -6.91
CA LYS A 37 -2.66 -12.26 -6.84
C LYS A 37 -1.62 -13.36 -6.65
N ILE A 38 -1.86 -14.24 -5.69
CA ILE A 38 -1.00 -15.38 -5.36
C ILE A 38 -1.88 -16.56 -4.96
N ASP A 39 -1.27 -17.75 -4.85
CA ASP A 39 -1.92 -18.91 -4.28
C ASP A 39 -2.35 -18.64 -2.81
N PRO A 40 -3.58 -19.01 -2.40
CA PRO A 40 -4.02 -18.85 -1.02
C PRO A 40 -3.11 -19.50 0.02
N ALA A 41 -2.45 -20.61 -0.29
CA ALA A 41 -1.49 -21.27 0.59
C ALA A 41 -0.25 -20.39 0.87
N ASP A 42 0.08 -19.50 -0.06
CA ASP A 42 1.25 -18.62 0.02
C ASP A 42 0.97 -17.28 0.73
N MET A 43 -0.30 -16.99 1.04
CA MET A 43 -0.70 -15.76 1.74
C MET A 43 0.03 -15.56 3.06
N GLY A 44 0.25 -16.63 3.82
CA GLY A 44 0.95 -16.58 5.10
C GLY A 44 2.38 -16.02 4.98
N TYR A 45 3.10 -16.40 3.92
CA TYR A 45 4.47 -15.95 3.67
C TYR A 45 4.51 -14.47 3.27
N VAL A 46 3.59 -14.03 2.41
CA VAL A 46 3.57 -12.65 1.89
C VAL A 46 3.04 -11.64 2.91
N ILE A 47 1.99 -12.00 3.65
CA ILE A 47 1.47 -11.14 4.72
C ILE A 47 2.49 -11.10 5.86
N GLY A 48 3.03 -12.26 6.24
CA GLY A 48 3.96 -12.41 7.35
C GLY A 48 3.30 -12.18 8.71
N ARG A 49 4.07 -12.43 9.78
CA ARG A 49 3.58 -12.30 11.15
C ARG A 49 3.11 -10.86 11.42
N ARG A 50 1.85 -10.67 11.82
CA ARG A 50 1.22 -9.35 12.05
C ARG A 50 1.30 -8.41 10.83
N GLY A 51 1.41 -8.94 9.61
CA GLY A 51 1.47 -8.11 8.40
C GLY A 51 2.82 -7.44 8.16
N GLN A 52 3.88 -7.81 8.89
CA GLN A 52 5.19 -7.14 8.82
C GLN A 52 5.84 -7.25 7.43
N THR A 53 5.78 -8.42 6.78
CA THR A 53 6.33 -8.63 5.44
C THR A 53 5.62 -7.74 4.41
N ALA A 54 4.28 -7.77 4.40
CA ALA A 54 3.51 -6.90 3.52
C ALA A 54 3.77 -5.41 3.79
N GLN A 55 3.98 -5.01 5.04
CA GLN A 55 4.33 -3.64 5.39
C GLN A 55 5.72 -3.24 4.86
N ALA A 56 6.72 -4.12 4.97
CA ALA A 56 8.05 -3.87 4.44
C ALA A 56 8.02 -3.70 2.91
N ILE A 57 7.29 -4.58 2.21
CA ILE A 57 7.09 -4.48 0.75
C ILE A 57 6.42 -3.14 0.38
N ARG A 58 5.39 -2.71 1.12
CA ARG A 58 4.74 -1.41 0.90
C ARG A 58 5.71 -0.24 1.06
N THR A 59 6.58 -0.27 2.06
CA THR A 59 7.59 0.77 2.27
C THR A 59 8.57 0.84 1.09
N LEU A 60 9.05 -0.31 0.61
CA LEU A 60 9.94 -0.37 -0.55
C LEU A 60 9.26 0.19 -1.81
N LEU A 61 8.00 -0.20 -2.06
CA LEU A 61 7.23 0.32 -3.19
C LEU A 61 6.99 1.84 -3.11
N LYS A 62 6.77 2.39 -1.91
CA LYS A 62 6.67 3.85 -1.72
C LYS A 62 7.96 4.56 -2.11
N ILE A 63 9.12 4.02 -1.73
CA ILE A 63 10.43 4.60 -2.09
C ILE A 63 10.63 4.55 -3.61
N ILE A 64 10.35 3.41 -4.24
CA ILE A 64 10.45 3.27 -5.71
C ILE A 64 9.47 4.19 -6.43
N GLY A 65 8.24 4.31 -5.92
CA GLY A 65 7.23 5.24 -6.44
C GLY A 65 7.69 6.69 -6.36
N ALA A 66 8.20 7.11 -5.20
CA ALA A 66 8.70 8.47 -4.98
C ALA A 66 9.82 8.84 -5.96
N LYS A 67 10.74 7.92 -6.26
CA LYS A 67 11.80 8.13 -7.26
C LYS A 67 11.27 8.33 -8.69
N ASN A 68 10.04 7.89 -8.96
CA ASN A 68 9.37 8.02 -10.25
C ASN A 68 8.20 9.03 -10.19
N ASN A 69 8.18 9.93 -9.20
CA ASN A 69 7.11 10.91 -8.95
C ASN A 69 5.69 10.30 -8.95
N SER A 70 5.55 9.05 -8.51
CA SER A 70 4.31 8.28 -8.58
C SER A 70 3.95 7.71 -7.21
N ARG A 71 2.70 7.87 -6.77
CA ARG A 71 2.22 7.25 -5.54
C ARG A 71 1.83 5.79 -5.80
N VAL A 72 2.60 4.85 -5.28
CA VAL A 72 2.36 3.40 -5.48
C VAL A 72 1.66 2.81 -4.26
N ASN A 73 0.53 2.15 -4.48
CA ASN A 73 -0.23 1.41 -3.47
C ASN A 73 -0.27 -0.09 -3.82
N LEU A 74 -0.21 -0.94 -2.78
CA LEU A 74 -0.28 -2.40 -2.91
C LEU A 74 -1.57 -2.94 -2.29
N LYS A 75 -2.35 -3.64 -3.11
CA LYS A 75 -3.49 -4.47 -2.70
C LYS A 75 -3.13 -5.94 -2.90
N ILE A 76 -3.38 -6.77 -1.88
CA ILE A 76 -3.22 -8.22 -1.98
C ILE A 76 -4.63 -8.78 -2.18
N TYR A 77 -4.84 -9.51 -3.27
CA TYR A 77 -6.13 -10.08 -3.63
C TYR A 77 -6.37 -11.36 -2.83
N ASP A 78 -7.44 -11.37 -2.04
CA ASP A 78 -7.90 -12.53 -1.29
C ASP A 78 -9.19 -13.08 -1.94
N PRO A 79 -9.15 -14.28 -2.54
CA PRO A 79 -10.33 -14.89 -3.15
C PRO A 79 -11.38 -15.33 -2.12
N ASN A 80 -11.01 -15.49 -0.84
CA ASN A 80 -11.90 -15.97 0.22
C ASN A 80 -12.66 -14.83 0.93
N GLY A 81 -12.58 -13.59 0.42
CA GLY A 81 -13.41 -12.49 0.90
C GLY A 81 -13.04 -11.99 2.29
N GLY A 82 -11.75 -11.72 2.53
CA GLY A 82 -11.29 -11.03 3.73
C GLY A 82 -11.36 -9.51 3.63
N ALA A 83 -12.55 -8.93 3.44
CA ALA A 83 -12.75 -7.51 3.76
C ALA A 83 -12.71 -7.37 5.30
N LYS A 84 -11.51 -7.40 5.90
CA LYS A 84 -11.36 -6.73 7.18
C LYS A 84 -11.49 -5.24 6.85
N PRO A 85 -12.53 -4.54 7.31
CA PRO A 85 -12.55 -3.11 7.17
C PRO A 85 -11.31 -2.63 7.90
N THR A 86 -10.37 -2.05 7.16
CA THR A 86 -9.46 -1.08 7.75
C THR A 86 -10.38 -0.01 8.32
N GLY A 87 -10.69 -0.17 9.61
CA GLY A 87 -11.00 0.93 10.51
C GLY A 87 -9.82 1.87 10.43
N MET A 88 -9.81 2.70 9.38
CA MET A 88 -9.42 4.08 9.49
C MET A 88 -10.23 4.62 10.67
N SER A 89 -9.64 4.51 11.86
CA SER A 89 -9.68 5.64 12.77
C SER A 89 -9.19 6.82 11.93
N ARG A 90 -10.16 7.52 11.35
CA ARG A 90 -9.95 8.86 10.83
C ARG A 90 -9.51 9.65 12.04
N ASN A 91 -8.21 9.76 12.26
CA ASN A 91 -7.68 10.82 13.09
C ASN A 91 -7.85 12.12 12.30
N ARG A 92 -9.12 12.56 12.21
CA ARG A 92 -9.50 13.94 11.91
C ARG A 92 -9.25 14.72 13.19
N ASP A 93 -7.97 14.92 13.47
CA ASP A 93 -7.50 16.02 14.30
C ASP A 93 -6.62 16.90 13.41
N ASN A 94 -7.19 17.31 12.26
CA ASN A 94 -6.86 18.62 11.73
C ASN A 94 -7.87 19.55 12.39
N ARG A 95 -7.56 20.00 13.61
CA ARG A 95 -8.17 21.21 14.14
C ARG A 95 -7.70 22.30 13.20
N ASP A 96 -8.62 22.79 12.39
CA ASP A 96 -8.47 24.09 11.74
C ASP A 96 -8.06 25.06 12.84
N VAL A 97 -6.82 25.53 12.78
CA VAL A 97 -6.33 26.56 13.68
C VAL A 97 -7.07 27.82 13.26
N ASP A 98 -8.12 28.16 13.99
CA ASP A 98 -8.85 29.41 13.80
C ASP A 98 -7.95 30.57 14.25
N THR A 99 -7.30 31.20 13.28
CA THR A 99 -6.46 32.38 13.49
C THR A 99 -7.28 33.66 13.52
N SER A 100 -8.61 33.62 13.67
CA SER A 100 -9.43 34.83 13.77
C SER A 100 -9.13 35.71 14.99
N ALA A 101 -8.39 35.19 15.98
CA ALA A 101 -8.08 35.92 17.20
C ALA A 101 -6.83 36.83 17.12
N VAL A 102 -6.16 36.97 15.97
CA VAL A 102 -4.95 37.83 15.86
C VAL A 102 -5.21 39.25 15.34
N ASP A 103 -6.46 39.63 15.03
CA ASP A 103 -6.76 40.95 14.44
C ASP A 103 -7.30 42.02 15.42
N ASP A 104 -7.50 41.68 16.70
CA ASP A 104 -8.07 42.60 17.72
C ASP A 104 -7.05 43.08 18.78
N LEU A 105 -5.80 43.28 18.38
CA LEU A 105 -4.84 44.08 19.15
C LEU A 105 -4.49 45.36 18.40
N LYS A 106 -5.45 46.29 18.37
CA LYS A 106 -5.14 47.72 18.32
C LYS A 106 -5.09 48.26 19.73
N ILE A 107 -3.88 48.31 20.30
CA ILE A 107 -3.45 49.34 21.26
C ILE A 107 -2.02 49.71 20.88
#